data_AF-A0A7X7KYW6-F1
#
_entry.id   AF-A0A7X7KYW6-F1
#
_cell.length_a   1.000
_cell.length_b   1.000
_cell.length_c   1.000
_cell.angle_alpha   90.00
_cell.angle_beta   90.00
_cell.angle_gamma   90.00
#
_symmetry.space_group_name_H-M   'P 1'
#
loop_
_entity.id
_entity.type
_entity.pdbx_description
1 polymer ?
#
loop_
_entity_poly.entity_id
_entity_poly.type
_entity_poly.pdbx_seq_one_letter_code
_entity_poly.pdbx_strand_id
1 'polypeptide(L)'
;MRYWWANQKTAYDAEVAGGYLWSRKRRANGSRNPFYESVRLTRPGDVIFGYQGGAIRAVGFVLDLAVDAPDPGATPTPPPAPGEREVGPLTGWLLPVAWLELQRPLEPAAHMAILRPLLPAYSAPLTVKGRGIQGGRLMEVSARLARALLELAGGRRPDMLLSPSWEPRQLGFSFSDPPPHPPGPSADPPS
;
A
#
# COMPACT_ATOMS: atom_id res chain seq x y z
N MET A 1 -3.92 2.56 16.40
CA MET A 1 -3.65 1.50 15.43
C MET A 1 -4.95 1.09 14.76
N ARG A 2 -5.00 1.22 13.43
CA ARG A 2 -6.08 0.78 12.55
C ARG A 2 -5.59 -0.37 11.67
N TYR A 3 -6.55 -1.02 11.02
CA TYR A 3 -6.30 -2.16 10.16
C TYR A 3 -6.86 -1.88 8.78
N TRP A 4 -6.12 -2.26 7.76
CA TRP A 4 -6.43 -1.94 6.38
C TRP A 4 -6.33 -3.17 5.50
N TRP A 5 -7.14 -3.19 4.46
CA TRP A 5 -7.10 -4.18 3.40
C TRP A 5 -6.65 -3.53 2.10
N ALA A 6 -5.52 -3.97 1.55
CA ALA A 6 -4.97 -3.48 0.30
C ALA A 6 -5.20 -4.48 -0.83
N ASN A 7 -5.93 -4.07 -1.87
CA ASN A 7 -6.01 -4.85 -3.10
C ASN A 7 -4.84 -4.49 -4.01
N GLN A 8 -3.88 -5.41 -4.16
CA GLN A 8 -2.62 -5.16 -4.86
C GLN A 8 -2.55 -5.80 -6.25
N LYS A 9 -3.55 -6.58 -6.66
CA LYS A 9 -3.73 -7.14 -8.02
C LYS A 9 -2.42 -7.35 -8.81
N THR A 10 -2.08 -6.41 -9.71
CA THR A 10 -0.92 -6.48 -10.62
C THR A 10 0.33 -5.80 -10.08
N ALA A 11 0.24 -5.05 -8.99
CA ALA A 11 1.33 -4.28 -8.39
C ALA A 11 1.95 -4.95 -7.16
N TYR A 12 1.46 -6.13 -6.76
CA TYR A 12 1.89 -6.80 -5.52
C TYR A 12 3.41 -6.99 -5.45
N ASP A 13 4.03 -7.58 -6.47
CA ASP A 13 5.47 -7.89 -6.43
C ASP A 13 6.31 -6.61 -6.30
N ALA A 14 5.96 -5.56 -7.06
CA ALA A 14 6.66 -4.28 -7.03
C ALA A 14 6.46 -3.53 -5.71
N GLU A 15 5.24 -3.53 -5.16
CA GLU A 15 4.91 -2.86 -3.90
C GLU A 15 5.54 -3.54 -2.69
N VAL A 16 5.49 -4.87 -2.66
CA VAL A 16 6.06 -5.66 -1.56
C VAL A 16 7.59 -5.60 -1.60
N ALA A 17 8.20 -5.82 -2.75
CA ALA A 17 9.66 -5.72 -2.89
C ALA A 17 10.17 -4.29 -2.67
N GLY A 18 9.39 -3.29 -3.09
CA GLY A 18 9.75 -1.87 -2.97
C GLY A 18 9.45 -1.25 -1.60
N GLY A 19 8.78 -1.95 -0.68
CA GLY A 19 8.49 -1.40 0.66
C GLY A 19 7.48 -0.26 0.65
N TYR A 20 6.50 -0.28 -0.27
CA TYR A 20 5.50 0.78 -0.37
C TYR A 20 4.11 0.25 -0.75
N LEU A 21 3.11 1.13 -0.64
CA LEU A 21 1.79 0.97 -1.22
C LEU A 21 1.49 2.24 -2.02
N TRP A 22 1.20 2.11 -3.31
CA TRP A 22 0.89 3.27 -4.16
C TRP A 22 -0.56 3.30 -4.63
N SER A 23 -1.18 4.46 -4.61
CA SER A 23 -2.55 4.66 -5.11
C SER A 23 -2.66 5.95 -5.92
N ARG A 24 -3.08 5.83 -7.18
CA ARG A 24 -3.52 6.97 -7.99
C ARG A 24 -4.56 7.83 -7.25
N LYS A 25 -4.53 9.15 -7.42
CA LYS A 25 -5.53 10.05 -6.80
C LYS A 25 -6.91 9.98 -7.45
N ARG A 26 -6.95 9.71 -8.75
CA ARG A 26 -8.18 9.69 -9.56
C ARG A 26 -8.25 8.42 -10.41
N ARG A 27 -9.46 8.05 -10.81
CA ARG A 27 -9.65 7.00 -11.83
C ARG A 27 -9.14 7.49 -13.18
N ALA A 28 -8.93 6.55 -14.12
CA ALA A 28 -8.51 6.87 -15.49
C ALA A 28 -9.47 7.84 -16.20
N ASN A 29 -10.77 7.81 -15.87
CA ASN A 29 -11.77 8.75 -16.37
C ASN A 29 -11.86 10.08 -15.58
N GLY A 30 -10.88 10.39 -14.73
CA GLY A 30 -10.83 11.62 -13.93
C GLY A 30 -11.73 11.66 -12.69
N SER A 31 -12.64 10.69 -12.53
CA SER A 31 -13.55 10.64 -11.37
C SER A 31 -12.83 10.28 -10.06
N ARG A 32 -13.38 10.76 -8.94
CA ARG A 32 -12.88 10.45 -7.59
C ARG A 32 -13.24 9.02 -7.19
N ASN A 33 -12.38 8.38 -6.39
CA ASN A 33 -12.67 7.12 -5.74
C ASN A 33 -12.30 7.25 -4.25
N PRO A 34 -13.25 7.13 -3.31
CA PRO A 34 -12.97 7.30 -1.90
C PRO A 34 -11.90 6.34 -1.38
N PHE A 35 -11.80 5.12 -1.94
CA PHE A 35 -10.79 4.13 -1.54
C PHE A 35 -9.35 4.50 -1.93
N TYR A 36 -9.16 5.47 -2.83
CA TYR A 36 -7.83 5.99 -3.16
C TYR A 36 -7.38 7.03 -2.15
N GLU A 37 -8.33 7.76 -1.59
CA GLU A 37 -8.08 8.77 -0.58
C GLU A 37 -7.87 8.16 0.81
N SER A 38 -8.39 6.94 1.04
CA SER A 38 -8.19 6.19 2.29
C SER A 38 -6.71 5.98 2.65
N VAL A 39 -5.80 6.00 1.66
CA VAL A 39 -4.35 5.92 1.89
C VAL A 39 -3.85 7.07 2.75
N ARG A 40 -4.50 8.24 2.72
CA ARG A 40 -4.17 9.39 3.57
C ARG A 40 -4.70 9.28 5.00
N LEU A 41 -5.59 8.32 5.26
CA LEU A 41 -6.17 8.10 6.58
C LEU A 41 -5.33 7.14 7.43
N THR A 42 -4.31 6.52 6.84
CA THR A 42 -3.36 5.66 7.53
C THR A 42 -2.45 6.48 8.43
N ARG A 43 -1.91 5.84 9.46
CA ARG A 43 -0.94 6.42 10.38
C ARG A 43 0.20 5.43 10.64
N PRO A 44 1.39 5.92 11.00
CA PRO A 44 2.48 5.06 11.47
C PRO A 44 1.99 4.07 12.54
N GLY A 45 2.36 2.80 12.37
CA GLY A 45 1.94 1.69 13.24
C GLY A 45 0.60 1.04 12.88
N ASP A 46 -0.11 1.51 11.86
CA ASP A 46 -1.26 0.80 11.29
C ASP A 46 -0.82 -0.48 10.56
N VAL A 47 -1.72 -1.46 10.47
CA VAL A 47 -1.46 -2.76 9.82
C VAL A 47 -2.24 -2.87 8.51
N ILE A 48 -1.61 -3.42 7.47
CA ILE A 48 -2.20 -3.60 6.14
C ILE A 48 -2.16 -5.08 5.73
N PHE A 49 -3.28 -5.64 5.29
CA PHE A 49 -3.33 -6.96 4.65
C PHE A 49 -3.16 -6.82 3.14
N GLY A 50 -2.07 -7.37 2.60
CA GLY A 50 -1.77 -7.37 1.17
C GLY A 50 -2.50 -8.49 0.45
N TYR A 51 -3.54 -8.15 -0.31
CA TYR A 51 -4.39 -9.09 -1.03
C TYR A 51 -4.10 -9.12 -2.53
N GLN A 52 -3.75 -10.31 -3.03
CA GLN A 52 -3.49 -10.55 -4.45
C GLN A 52 -3.96 -11.95 -4.84
N GLY A 53 -4.53 -12.07 -6.04
CA GLY A 53 -4.81 -13.37 -6.66
C GLY A 53 -5.80 -14.27 -5.91
N GLY A 54 -6.60 -13.73 -4.98
CA GLY A 54 -7.52 -14.55 -4.18
C GLY A 54 -7.10 -14.75 -2.73
N ALA A 55 -5.86 -14.41 -2.38
CA ALA A 55 -5.28 -14.66 -1.06
C ALA A 55 -4.68 -13.39 -0.43
N ILE A 56 -4.60 -13.38 0.90
CA ILE A 56 -3.71 -12.48 1.64
C ILE A 56 -2.33 -13.13 1.62
N ARG A 57 -1.35 -12.41 1.06
CA ARG A 57 0.01 -12.91 0.87
C ARG A 57 1.03 -12.21 1.76
N ALA A 58 0.73 -10.99 2.20
CA ALA A 58 1.60 -10.23 3.09
C ALA A 58 0.82 -9.48 4.17
N VAL A 59 1.51 -9.18 5.26
CA VAL A 59 1.09 -8.24 6.30
C VAL A 59 2.09 -7.09 6.30
N GLY A 60 1.60 -5.87 6.10
CA GLY A 60 2.38 -4.64 6.08
C GLY A 60 2.20 -3.82 7.34
N PHE A 61 3.25 -3.12 7.75
CA PHE A 61 3.22 -2.11 8.80
C PHE A 61 3.47 -0.75 8.19
N VAL A 62 2.57 0.19 8.44
CA VAL A 62 2.72 1.57 7.97
C VAL A 62 3.86 2.23 8.73
N LEU A 63 4.85 2.74 7.98
CA LEU A 63 6.04 3.36 8.55
C LEU A 63 5.89 4.87 8.70
N ASP A 64 5.24 5.52 7.73
CA ASP A 64 5.05 6.97 7.71
C ASP A 64 3.68 7.36 7.10
N LEU A 65 3.39 8.66 7.08
CA LEU A 65 2.26 9.24 6.37
C LEU A 65 2.42 9.08 4.84
N ALA A 66 1.29 9.02 4.15
CA ALA A 66 1.28 9.01 2.70
C ALA A 66 1.77 10.35 2.12
N VAL A 67 2.63 10.28 1.12
CA VAL A 67 3.18 11.44 0.42
C VAL A 67 2.74 11.47 -1.04
N ASP A 68 2.73 12.67 -1.62
CA ASP A 68 2.52 12.86 -3.05
C ASP A 68 3.72 12.32 -3.85
N ALA A 69 3.46 11.42 -4.80
CA ALA A 69 4.51 10.81 -5.63
C ALA A 69 4.01 10.46 -7.04
N PRO A 70 4.90 10.46 -8.06
CA PRO A 70 4.59 9.85 -9.35
C PRO A 70 4.36 8.34 -9.20
N ASP A 71 3.72 7.72 -10.19
CA ASP A 71 3.60 6.26 -10.28
C ASP A 71 5.00 5.61 -10.38
N PRO A 72 5.42 4.79 -9.41
CA PRO A 72 6.74 4.14 -9.42
C PRO A 72 6.94 3.18 -10.59
N GLY A 73 5.85 2.67 -11.18
CA GLY A 73 5.88 1.78 -12.33
C GLY A 73 5.79 2.50 -13.68
N ALA A 74 5.68 3.83 -13.71
CA ALA A 74 5.58 4.57 -14.96
C ALA A 74 6.88 4.47 -15.77
N THR A 75 6.75 4.07 -17.03
CA THR A 75 7.84 4.23 -18.00
C THR A 75 8.02 5.72 -18.33
N PRO A 76 9.27 6.20 -18.51
CA PRO A 76 9.53 7.55 -18.98
C PRO A 76 8.77 7.81 -20.28
N THR A 77 7.99 8.89 -20.32
CA THR A 77 7.26 9.26 -21.53
C THR A 77 8.26 9.88 -22.52
N PRO A 78 8.36 9.38 -23.76
CA PRO A 78 9.18 10.03 -24.78
C PRO A 78 8.67 11.46 -25.04
N PRO A 79 9.53 12.37 -25.51
CA PRO A 79 9.11 13.74 -25.80
C PRO A 79 7.94 13.74 -26.81
N PRO A 80 6.93 14.60 -26.60
CA PRO A 80 5.75 14.66 -27.47
C PRO A 80 6.16 15.04 -28.91
N ALA A 81 5.44 14.52 -29.90
CA ALA A 81 5.65 14.94 -31.27
C ALA A 81 5.28 16.44 -31.45
N PRO A 82 5.82 17.13 -32.47
CA PRO A 82 5.45 18.52 -32.74
C PRO A 82 3.92 18.68 -32.88
N GLY A 83 3.31 19.47 -32.00
CA GLY A 83 1.86 19.71 -31.97
C GLY A 83 1.07 18.86 -30.97
N GLU A 84 1.72 17.91 -30.29
CA GLU A 84 1.10 17.14 -29.20
C GLU A 84 1.25 17.84 -27.85
N ARG A 85 0.25 17.63 -26.98
CA ARG A 85 0.24 18.21 -25.64
C ARG A 85 1.04 17.31 -24.70
N GLU A 86 2.00 17.89 -23.98
CA GLU A 86 2.74 17.19 -22.94
C GLU A 86 1.78 16.72 -21.83
N VAL A 87 1.76 15.41 -21.59
CA VAL A 87 1.00 14.81 -20.49
C VAL A 87 2.00 14.46 -19.38
N GLY A 88 1.94 15.20 -18.27
CA GLY A 88 2.79 14.94 -17.12
C GLY A 88 2.56 13.54 -16.51
N PRO A 89 3.49 13.06 -15.68
CA PRO A 89 3.42 11.71 -15.12
C PRO A 89 2.17 11.53 -14.26
N LEU A 90 1.63 10.30 -14.24
CA LEU A 90 0.51 9.95 -13.38
C LEU A 90 0.92 10.12 -11.91
N THR A 91 0.19 10.93 -11.15
CA THR A 91 0.47 11.18 -9.73
C THR A 91 -0.49 10.44 -8.79
N GLY A 92 0.03 10.06 -7.63
CA GLY A 92 -0.64 9.27 -6.62
C GLY A 92 -0.18 9.59 -5.20
N TRP A 93 -0.69 8.81 -4.27
CA TRP A 93 -0.24 8.71 -2.89
C TRP A 93 0.69 7.51 -2.78
N LEU A 94 1.91 7.73 -2.29
CA LEU A 94 2.84 6.67 -1.91
C LEU A 94 2.86 6.58 -0.39
N LEU A 95 2.63 5.37 0.12
CA LEU A 95 2.65 5.06 1.54
C LEU A 95 3.84 4.14 1.82
N PRO A 96 4.81 4.55 2.66
CA PRO A 96 5.88 3.66 3.09
C PRO A 96 5.35 2.52 3.96
N VAL A 97 5.66 1.27 3.60
CA VAL A 97 5.15 0.07 4.27
C VAL A 97 6.24 -0.98 4.41
N ALA A 98 6.50 -1.42 5.63
CA ALA A 98 7.31 -2.62 5.88
C ALA A 98 6.43 -3.86 5.67
N TRP A 99 6.63 -4.54 4.54
CA TRP A 99 5.90 -5.75 4.21
C TRP A 99 6.57 -6.99 4.80
N LEU A 100 5.75 -7.90 5.32
CA LEU A 100 6.14 -9.24 5.75
C LEU A 100 5.32 -10.25 4.94
N GLU A 101 5.99 -11.04 4.11
CA GLU A 101 5.31 -12.09 3.34
C GLU A 101 4.99 -13.30 4.21
N LEU A 102 3.77 -13.81 4.02
CA LEU A 102 3.27 -14.97 4.72
C LEU A 102 3.86 -16.25 4.11
N GLN A 103 4.35 -17.17 4.95
CA GLN A 103 4.79 -18.49 4.47
C GLN A 103 3.67 -19.26 3.76
N ARG A 104 2.44 -19.11 4.25
CA ARG A 104 1.25 -19.72 3.66
C ARG A 104 0.22 -18.61 3.40
N PRO A 105 -0.05 -18.30 2.12
CA PRO A 105 -1.10 -17.36 1.77
C PRO A 105 -2.44 -17.78 2.38
N LEU A 106 -3.13 -16.82 3.01
CA LEU A 106 -4.45 -17.06 3.58
C LEU A 106 -5.50 -16.83 2.49
N GLU A 107 -6.22 -17.89 2.10
CA GLU A 107 -7.34 -17.80 1.15
C GLU A 107 -8.66 -17.53 1.90
N PRO A 108 -9.18 -16.30 1.90
CA PRO A 108 -10.37 -15.96 2.71
C PRO A 108 -11.62 -16.73 2.29
N ALA A 109 -11.70 -17.12 1.02
CA ALA A 109 -12.79 -17.94 0.47
C ALA A 109 -12.98 -19.26 1.22
N ALA A 110 -11.91 -19.90 1.67
CA ALA A 110 -11.96 -21.15 2.42
C ALA A 110 -12.48 -20.97 3.87
N HIS A 111 -12.52 -19.73 4.36
CA HIS A 111 -12.82 -19.41 5.76
C HIS A 111 -14.06 -18.53 5.92
N MET A 112 -14.92 -18.44 4.89
CA MET A 112 -16.08 -17.56 4.91
C MET A 112 -17.10 -17.89 6.01
N ALA A 113 -17.16 -19.13 6.50
CA ALA A 113 -17.98 -19.48 7.66
C ALA A 113 -17.60 -18.65 8.91
N ILE A 114 -16.32 -18.30 9.06
CA ILE A 114 -15.78 -17.51 10.16
C ILE A 114 -15.78 -16.02 9.81
N LEU A 115 -15.38 -15.67 8.58
CA LEU A 115 -15.18 -14.27 8.19
C LEU A 115 -16.49 -13.53 7.91
N ARG A 116 -17.51 -14.20 7.35
CA ARG A 116 -18.76 -13.56 6.92
C ARG A 116 -19.45 -12.74 8.01
N PRO A 117 -19.61 -13.22 9.26
CA PRO A 117 -20.26 -12.45 10.33
C PRO A 117 -19.45 -11.23 10.79
N LEU A 118 -18.16 -11.16 10.44
CA LEU A 118 -17.23 -10.11 10.86
C LEU A 118 -17.06 -9.02 9.79
N LEU A 119 -17.59 -9.24 8.58
CA LEU A 119 -17.53 -8.25 7.51
C LEU A 119 -18.36 -7.03 7.88
N PRO A 120 -17.85 -5.80 7.62
CA PRO A 120 -18.63 -4.60 7.84
C PRO A 120 -19.80 -4.55 6.85
N ALA A 121 -20.92 -3.95 7.27
CA ALA A 121 -22.10 -3.80 6.41
C ALA A 121 -21.82 -2.94 5.16
N TYR A 122 -20.91 -2.00 5.27
CA TYR A 122 -20.47 -1.11 4.19
C TYR A 122 -18.96 -1.26 3.97
N SER A 123 -18.51 -1.08 2.72
CA SER A 123 -17.08 -1.13 2.34
C SER A 123 -16.37 -2.44 2.74
N ALA A 124 -17.10 -3.56 2.79
CA ALA A 124 -16.50 -4.87 3.04
C ALA A 124 -15.42 -5.17 1.99
N PRO A 125 -14.22 -5.64 2.42
CA PRO A 125 -13.15 -5.97 1.49
C PRO A 125 -13.45 -7.22 0.65
N LEU A 126 -14.36 -8.06 1.12
CA LEU A 126 -14.72 -9.35 0.53
C LEU A 126 -16.20 -9.40 0.17
N THR A 127 -16.49 -10.10 -0.92
CA THR A 127 -17.83 -10.52 -1.31
C THR A 127 -18.33 -11.69 -0.44
N VAL A 128 -19.62 -12.01 -0.49
CA VAL A 128 -20.21 -13.19 0.18
C VAL A 128 -19.57 -14.53 -0.23
N LYS A 129 -18.90 -14.58 -1.39
CA LYS A 129 -18.13 -15.74 -1.87
C LYS A 129 -16.66 -15.71 -1.45
N GLY A 130 -16.24 -14.73 -0.63
CA GLY A 130 -14.86 -14.58 -0.17
C GLY A 130 -13.88 -14.09 -1.22
N ARG A 131 -14.37 -13.50 -2.32
CA ARG A 131 -13.52 -12.82 -3.31
C ARG A 131 -13.36 -11.36 -2.96
N GLY A 132 -12.14 -10.82 -3.11
CA GLY A 132 -11.88 -9.39 -2.95
C GLY A 132 -12.75 -8.53 -3.86
N ILE A 133 -13.26 -7.41 -3.33
CA ILE A 133 -14.10 -6.51 -4.12
C ILE A 133 -13.28 -5.81 -5.21
N GLN A 134 -13.95 -5.50 -6.32
CA GLN A 134 -13.34 -4.75 -7.42
C GLN A 134 -13.44 -3.25 -7.13
N GLY A 135 -12.35 -2.50 -7.36
CA GLY A 135 -12.35 -1.03 -7.29
C GLY A 135 -12.04 -0.42 -5.92
N GLY A 136 -11.96 -1.21 -4.85
CA GLY A 136 -11.35 -0.79 -3.58
C GLY A 136 -9.84 -0.92 -3.64
N ARG A 137 -9.08 0.15 -3.36
CA ARG A 137 -7.61 0.10 -3.28
C ARG A 137 -7.15 -0.18 -1.86
N LEU A 138 -7.63 0.63 -0.93
CA LEU A 138 -7.41 0.50 0.50
C LEU A 138 -8.76 0.66 1.21
N MET A 139 -9.09 -0.27 2.09
CA MET A 139 -10.34 -0.28 2.85
C MET A 139 -10.04 -0.51 4.32
N GLU A 140 -10.64 0.26 5.21
CA GLU A 140 -10.52 0.01 6.64
C GLU A 140 -11.25 -1.29 7.01
N VAL A 141 -10.64 -2.10 7.88
CA VAL A 141 -11.25 -3.31 8.41
C VAL A 141 -11.33 -3.23 9.93
N SER A 142 -12.38 -3.83 10.50
CA SER A 142 -12.57 -3.83 11.95
C SER A 142 -11.47 -4.63 12.65
N ALA A 143 -11.13 -4.25 13.88
CA ALA A 143 -10.16 -4.99 14.68
C ALA A 143 -10.55 -6.47 14.88
N ARG A 144 -11.86 -6.76 14.96
CA ARG A 144 -12.38 -8.14 15.06
C ARG A 144 -12.08 -8.95 13.80
N LEU A 145 -12.32 -8.37 12.62
CA LEU A 145 -12.00 -9.01 11.35
C LEU A 145 -10.49 -9.19 11.19
N ALA A 146 -9.70 -8.15 11.50
CA ALA A 146 -8.24 -8.21 11.43
C ALA A 146 -7.66 -9.31 12.33
N ARG A 147 -8.15 -9.43 13.57
CA ARG A 147 -7.75 -10.50 14.48
C ARG A 147 -8.07 -11.88 13.92
N ALA A 148 -9.27 -12.08 13.38
CA ALA A 148 -9.64 -13.35 12.76
C ALA A 148 -8.73 -13.71 11.58
N LEU A 149 -8.38 -12.74 10.73
CA LEU A 149 -7.44 -12.94 9.63
C LEU A 149 -6.05 -13.34 10.12
N LEU A 150 -5.52 -12.66 11.14
CA LEU A 150 -4.21 -13.00 11.73
C LEU A 150 -4.21 -14.38 12.38
N GLU A 151 -5.28 -14.74 13.12
CA GLU A 151 -5.41 -16.07 13.72
C GLU A 151 -5.47 -17.18 12.66
N LEU A 152 -6.22 -16.97 11.57
CA LEU A 152 -6.31 -17.90 10.44
C LEU A 152 -5.01 -18.02 9.66
N ALA A 153 -4.25 -16.92 9.54
CA ALA A 153 -2.93 -16.93 8.90
C ALA A 153 -1.87 -17.70 9.72
N GLY A 154 -2.15 -18.05 10.98
CA GLY A 154 -1.23 -18.78 11.85
C GLY A 154 -0.84 -18.04 13.13
N GLY A 155 -1.58 -17.01 13.54
CA GLY A 155 -1.29 -16.08 14.64
C GLY A 155 -0.95 -16.63 16.03
N ARG A 156 -1.01 -17.96 16.25
CA ARG A 156 -0.50 -18.61 17.47
C ARG A 156 0.93 -19.13 17.36
N ARG A 157 1.53 -19.08 16.16
CA ARG A 157 2.89 -19.51 15.85
C ARG A 157 3.56 -18.51 14.89
N PRO A 158 4.25 -17.48 15.41
CA PRO A 158 4.91 -16.45 14.59
C PRO A 158 5.94 -17.03 13.60
N ASP A 159 6.58 -18.14 13.97
CA ASP A 159 7.46 -18.97 13.16
C ASP A 159 6.80 -19.55 11.91
N MET A 160 5.46 -19.72 11.93
CA MET A 160 4.67 -20.16 10.78
C MET A 160 4.05 -19.01 9.99
N LEU A 161 4.07 -17.79 10.52
CA LEU A 161 3.53 -16.61 9.86
C LEU A 161 4.54 -16.04 8.88
N LEU A 162 5.82 -16.00 9.24
CA LEU A 162 6.81 -15.16 8.55
C LEU A 162 7.76 -15.99 7.70
N SER A 163 7.90 -15.65 6.41
CA SER A 163 8.90 -16.31 5.56
C SER A 163 10.32 -16.07 6.10
N PRO A 164 11.16 -17.11 6.29
CA PRO A 164 12.54 -16.95 6.72
C PRO A 164 13.42 -16.23 5.69
N SER A 165 12.93 -16.05 4.46
CA SER A 165 13.57 -15.26 3.40
C SER A 165 13.33 -13.75 3.50
N TRP A 166 12.72 -13.27 4.58
CA TRP A 166 12.56 -11.84 4.82
C TRP A 166 13.94 -11.20 5.04
N GLU A 167 14.32 -10.30 4.13
CA GLU A 167 15.58 -9.57 4.18
C GLU A 167 15.34 -8.14 4.68
N PRO A 168 16.18 -7.60 5.58
CA PRO A 168 16.13 -6.19 6.02
C PRO A 168 16.19 -5.15 4.89
N ARG A 169 16.57 -5.57 3.67
CA ARG A 169 16.65 -4.71 2.48
C ARG A 169 15.29 -4.12 2.04
N GLN A 170 14.17 -4.69 2.49
CA GLN A 170 12.82 -4.12 2.29
C GLN A 170 12.56 -2.87 3.15
N LEU A 171 13.48 -2.52 4.06
CA LEU A 171 13.54 -1.25 4.80
C LEU A 171 14.54 -0.26 4.18
N GLY A 172 15.06 -0.53 2.97
CA GLY A 172 16.04 0.32 2.30
C GLY A 172 15.45 1.67 1.89
N PHE A 173 15.52 2.66 2.79
CA PHE A 173 15.20 4.04 2.49
C PHE A 173 16.30 4.64 1.60
N SER A 174 15.92 5.17 0.43
CA SER A 174 16.67 6.23 -0.24
C SER A 174 15.76 7.44 -0.30
N PHE A 175 15.76 8.23 0.76
CA PHE A 175 15.38 9.63 0.61
C PHE A 175 16.55 10.27 -0.11
N SER A 176 16.40 10.66 -1.38
CA SER A 176 17.32 11.64 -1.93
C SER A 176 17.16 12.89 -1.06
N ASP A 177 18.17 13.20 -0.26
CA ASP A 177 18.26 14.51 0.37
C ASP A 177 18.10 15.57 -0.74
N PRO A 178 17.25 16.60 -0.56
CA PRO A 178 17.33 17.75 -1.43
C PRO A 178 18.77 18.26 -1.37
N PRO A 179 19.38 18.65 -2.51
CA PRO A 179 20.75 19.13 -2.52
C PRO A 179 20.88 20.24 -1.48
N PRO A 180 21.99 20.28 -0.70
CA PRO A 180 22.18 21.30 0.30
C PRO A 180 21.98 22.67 -0.36
N HIS A 181 21.10 23.49 0.23
CA HIS A 181 20.89 24.86 -0.21
C HIS A 181 22.26 25.54 -0.38
N PRO A 182 22.50 26.25 -1.50
CA PRO A 182 23.75 26.97 -1.66
C PRO A 182 23.90 27.94 -0.47
N PRO A 183 25.12 28.10 0.07
CA PRO A 183 25.36 29.05 1.15
C PRO A 183 24.86 30.43 0.69
N GLY A 184 23.98 31.03 1.49
CA GLY A 184 23.54 32.40 1.28
C GLY A 184 24.75 33.35 1.22
N PRO A 185 24.65 34.49 0.53
CA PRO A 185 25.79 35.37 0.31
C PRO A 185 26.40 35.77 1.64
N SER A 186 27.69 35.44 1.83
CA SER A 186 28.51 35.93 2.91
C SER A 186 28.44 37.44 2.95
N ALA A 187 27.88 38.00 4.01
CA ALA A 187 27.98 39.42 4.28
C ALA A 187 29.44 39.71 4.64
N ASP A 188 30.14 40.41 3.75
CA ASP A 188 31.43 41.02 4.07
C ASP A 188 31.24 41.96 5.27
N PRO A 189 32.11 41.92 6.29
CA PRO A 189 32.11 42.95 7.32
C PRO A 189 32.68 44.25 6.73
N PRO A 190 32.11 45.43 7.04
CA PRO A 190 32.67 46.69 6.62
C PRO A 190 33.95 47.00 7.40
N SER A 191 34.99 47.34 6.64
CA SER A 191 36.23 48.10 6.92
C SER A 191 36.90 48.00 8.29
#